data_AF-A0A4Z2DLX4-F1
#
_entry.id   AF-A0A4Z2DLX4-F1
#
_cell.length_a   1.000
_cell.length_b   1.000
_cell.length_c   1.000
_cell.angle_alpha   90.00
_cell.angle_beta   90.00
_cell.angle_gamma   90.00
#
_symmetry.space_group_name_H-M   'P 1'
#
loop_
_entity.id
_entity.type
_entity.pdbx_description
1 polymer ?
#
loop_
_entity_poly.entity_id
_entity_poly.type
_entity_poly.pdbx_seq_one_letter_code
_entity_poly.pdbx_strand_id
1 'polypeptide(L)'
;MIRLKEIIDRQKLLIRSLRQQLTQKHVDLDAMQQQATRLAKLNAALRRKHFVSKQQADQLREEKLTLETQLNKKDQQIKQIQECVHDNNTSDNVTESSICTDMSKSLIAELISPETPPPQLTEEQLVKRLNTEDKMIIDSRDPNRPHFTFQELRNVLVERNKLKSRLIEVEEELSVYKRAGDEGPPVQGPINREPDDKLYPNSRPNLGVKKFFESLLSKLSR
;
A
#
# COMPACT_ATOMS: atom_id res chain seq x y z
N MET A 1 -44.35 -38.35 -42.22
CA MET A 1 -42.97 -38.81 -41.88
C MET A 1 -41.86 -37.88 -42.39
N ILE A 2 -41.91 -37.39 -43.64
CA ILE A 2 -40.82 -36.57 -44.23
C ILE A 2 -40.61 -35.23 -43.50
N ARG A 3 -41.68 -34.47 -43.22
CA ARG A 3 -41.59 -33.17 -42.51
C ARG A 3 -40.96 -33.27 -41.11
N LEU A 4 -41.28 -34.33 -40.36
CA LEU A 4 -40.71 -34.54 -39.03
C LEU A 4 -39.20 -34.83 -39.12
N LYS A 5 -38.78 -35.63 -40.11
CA LYS A 5 -37.38 -35.91 -40.37
C LYS A 5 -36.59 -34.63 -40.70
N GLU A 6 -37.14 -33.77 -41.56
CA GLU A 6 -36.51 -32.48 -41.90
C GLU A 6 -36.36 -31.56 -40.67
N ILE A 7 -37.38 -31.50 -39.81
CA ILE A 7 -37.32 -30.72 -38.56
C ILE A 7 -36.25 -31.30 -37.63
N ILE A 8 -36.22 -32.62 -37.46
CA ILE A 8 -35.22 -33.30 -36.63
C ILE A 8 -33.81 -33.04 -37.16
N ASP A 9 -33.60 -33.11 -38.47
CA ASP A 9 -32.29 -32.88 -39.08
C ASP A 9 -31.84 -31.43 -38.92
N ARG A 10 -32.75 -30.45 -39.05
CA ARG A 10 -32.48 -29.03 -38.72
C ARG A 10 -32.12 -28.84 -37.25
N GLN A 11 -32.87 -29.45 -36.33
CA GLN A 11 -32.58 -29.38 -34.90
C GLN A 11 -31.23 -29.99 -34.57
N LYS A 12 -30.86 -31.12 -35.17
CA LYS A 12 -29.54 -31.73 -35.00
C LYS A 12 -28.42 -30.81 -35.49
N LEU A 13 -28.59 -30.16 -36.65
CA LEU A 13 -27.61 -29.19 -37.15
C LEU A 13 -27.48 -27.99 -36.21
N LEU A 14 -28.60 -27.47 -35.71
CA LEU A 14 -28.62 -26.37 -34.76
C LEU A 14 -27.91 -26.76 -33.46
N ILE A 15 -28.18 -27.94 -32.91
CA ILE A 15 -27.50 -28.45 -31.71
C ILE A 15 -25.99 -28.57 -31.94
N ARG A 16 -25.54 -29.07 -33.10
CA ARG A 16 -24.11 -29.15 -33.42
C ARG A 16 -23.47 -27.76 -33.51
N SER A 17 -24.13 -26.82 -34.18
CA SER A 17 -23.66 -25.43 -34.29
C SER A 17 -23.56 -24.77 -32.92
N LEU A 18 -24.61 -24.88 -32.08
CA LEU A 18 -24.59 -24.33 -30.72
C LEU A 18 -23.50 -24.97 -29.85
N ARG A 19 -23.29 -26.28 -29.95
CA ARG A 19 -22.19 -26.94 -29.23
C ARG A 19 -20.83 -26.41 -29.65
N GLN A 20 -20.60 -26.21 -30.95
CA GLN A 20 -19.36 -25.64 -31.46
C GLN A 20 -19.16 -24.19 -30.98
N GLN A 21 -20.22 -23.38 -30.98
CA GLN A 21 -20.18 -22.03 -30.44
C GLN A 21 -19.87 -22.03 -28.95
N LEU A 22 -20.49 -22.91 -28.18
CA LEU A 22 -20.24 -23.04 -26.74
C LEU A 22 -18.79 -23.43 -26.46
N THR A 23 -18.24 -24.41 -27.19
CA THR A 23 -16.83 -24.79 -27.06
C THR A 23 -15.89 -23.64 -27.40
N GLN A 24 -16.21 -22.85 -28.44
CA GLN A 24 -15.41 -21.69 -28.80
C GLN A 24 -15.45 -20.62 -27.69
N LYS A 25 -16.63 -20.32 -27.15
CA LYS A 25 -16.78 -19.38 -26.03
C LYS A 25 -16.04 -19.83 -24.77
N HIS A 26 -15.96 -21.13 -24.51
CA HIS A 26 -15.18 -21.66 -23.40
C HIS A 26 -13.68 -21.41 -23.58
N VAL A 27 -13.15 -21.68 -24.78
CA VAL A 27 -11.74 -21.38 -25.11
C VAL A 27 -11.45 -19.88 -25.00
N ASP A 28 -12.36 -19.03 -25.49
CA ASP A 28 -12.21 -17.57 -25.40
C ASP A 28 -12.21 -17.10 -23.93
N LEU A 29 -13.08 -17.66 -23.09
CA LEU A 29 -13.12 -17.39 -21.65
C LEU A 29 -11.81 -17.80 -20.96
N ASP A 30 -11.29 -18.98 -21.25
CA ASP A 30 -10.02 -19.46 -20.69
C ASP A 30 -8.85 -18.55 -21.11
N ALA A 31 -8.82 -18.13 -22.37
CA ALA A 31 -7.81 -17.20 -22.87
C ALA A 31 -7.87 -15.84 -22.15
N MET A 32 -9.08 -15.29 -21.98
CA MET A 32 -9.30 -14.05 -21.24
C MET A 32 -8.91 -14.19 -19.76
N GLN A 33 -9.22 -15.32 -19.12
CA GLN A 33 -8.84 -15.61 -17.74
C GLN A 33 -7.32 -15.70 -17.56
N GLN A 34 -6.61 -16.30 -18.52
CA GLN A 34 -5.14 -16.30 -18.52
C GLN A 34 -4.57 -14.88 -18.66
N GLN A 35 -5.15 -14.05 -19.53
CA GLN A 35 -4.74 -12.65 -19.67
C GLN A 35 -4.98 -11.85 -18.39
N ALA A 36 -6.14 -12.00 -17.75
CA ALA A 36 -6.44 -11.39 -16.46
C ALA A 36 -5.42 -11.79 -15.38
N THR A 37 -5.08 -13.07 -15.31
CA THR A 37 -4.06 -13.58 -14.40
C THR A 37 -2.68 -12.99 -14.66
N ARG A 38 -2.27 -12.85 -15.94
CA ARG A 38 -1.00 -12.21 -16.31
C ARG A 38 -0.97 -10.73 -15.90
N LEU A 39 -2.06 -10.00 -16.15
CA LEU A 39 -2.20 -8.59 -15.72
C LEU A 39 -2.16 -8.44 -14.21
N ALA A 40 -2.80 -9.34 -13.46
CA ALA A 40 -2.75 -9.34 -11.99
C ALA A 40 -1.30 -9.51 -11.48
N LYS A 41 -0.53 -10.43 -12.07
CA LYS A 41 0.90 -10.61 -11.74
C LYS A 41 1.74 -9.37 -12.05
N LEU A 42 1.52 -8.74 -13.21
CA LEU A 42 2.22 -7.50 -13.59
C LEU A 42 1.87 -6.35 -12.66
N ASN A 43 0.59 -6.18 -12.32
CA ASN A 43 0.14 -5.16 -11.36
C ASN A 43 0.76 -5.36 -9.98
N ALA A 44 0.83 -6.60 -9.49
CA ALA A 44 1.49 -6.89 -8.22
C ALA A 44 2.99 -6.52 -8.25
N ALA A 45 3.69 -6.82 -9.36
CA ALA A 45 5.08 -6.44 -9.53
C ALA A 45 5.28 -4.92 -9.60
N LEU A 46 4.42 -4.21 -10.32
CA LEU A 46 4.44 -2.75 -10.40
C LEU A 46 4.21 -2.10 -9.04
N ARG A 47 3.24 -2.60 -8.26
CA ARG A 47 2.98 -2.10 -6.90
C ARG A 47 4.20 -2.29 -6.00
N ARG A 48 4.84 -3.46 -6.01
CA ARG A 48 6.08 -3.71 -5.25
C ARG A 48 7.20 -2.75 -5.66
N LYS A 49 7.42 -2.56 -6.98
CA LYS A 49 8.45 -1.64 -7.48
C LYS A 49 8.15 -0.19 -7.07
N HIS A 50 6.90 0.24 -7.20
CA HIS A 50 6.46 1.57 -6.78
C HIS A 50 6.66 1.77 -5.27
N PHE A 51 6.37 0.75 -4.45
CA PHE A 51 6.60 0.79 -3.01
C PHE A 51 8.08 1.01 -2.68
N VAL A 52 8.99 0.23 -3.26
CA VAL A 52 10.44 0.39 -3.03
C VAL A 52 10.90 1.77 -3.47
N SER A 53 10.48 2.24 -4.65
CA SER A 53 10.83 3.56 -5.15
C SER A 53 10.31 4.68 -4.25
N LYS A 54 9.09 4.56 -3.73
CA LYS A 54 8.49 5.52 -2.80
C LYS A 54 9.24 5.53 -1.47
N GLN A 55 9.55 4.36 -0.93
CA GLN A 55 10.32 4.22 0.30
C GLN A 55 11.71 4.87 0.18
N GLN A 56 12.40 4.66 -0.93
CA GLN A 56 13.68 5.31 -1.21
C GLN A 56 13.54 6.84 -1.28
N ALA A 57 12.50 7.35 -1.94
CA ALA A 57 12.24 8.79 -2.01
C ALA A 57 11.94 9.38 -0.62
N ASP A 58 11.17 8.68 0.20
CA ASP A 58 10.86 9.11 1.57
C ASP A 58 12.12 9.10 2.45
N GLN A 59 12.99 8.09 2.33
CA GLN A 59 14.27 8.04 3.05
C GLN A 59 15.18 9.22 2.68
N LEU A 60 15.37 9.48 1.38
CA LEU A 60 16.18 10.61 0.92
C LEU A 60 15.60 11.96 1.39
N ARG A 61 14.26 12.07 1.45
CA ARG A 61 13.58 13.26 1.97
C ARG A 61 13.85 13.46 3.46
N GLU A 62 13.85 12.38 4.25
CA GLU A 62 14.18 12.44 5.68
C GLU A 62 15.65 12.81 5.90
N GLU A 63 16.58 12.18 5.18
CA GLU A 63 18.01 12.50 5.23
C GLU A 63 18.26 13.98 4.89
N LYS A 64 17.64 14.49 3.82
CA LYS A 64 17.69 15.91 3.47
C LYS A 64 17.22 16.80 4.62
N LEU A 65 16.08 16.48 5.24
CA LEU A 65 15.55 17.26 6.36
C LEU A 65 16.48 17.25 7.58
N THR A 66 17.17 16.13 7.85
CA THR A 66 18.18 16.07 8.91
C THR A 66 19.39 16.95 8.61
N LEU A 67 19.85 16.98 7.36
CA LEU A 67 20.97 17.82 6.95
C LEU A 67 20.59 19.30 7.01
N GLU A 68 19.37 19.68 6.59
CA GLU A 68 18.88 21.06 6.69
C GLU A 68 18.79 21.55 8.14
N THR A 69 18.34 20.70 9.07
CA THR A 69 18.31 21.07 10.50
C THR A 69 19.72 21.20 11.10
N GLN A 70 20.66 20.33 10.71
CA GLN A 70 22.06 20.46 11.12
C GLN A 70 22.70 21.73 10.57
N LEU A 71 22.45 22.06 9.30
CA LEU A 71 22.93 23.28 8.66
C LEU A 71 22.39 24.51 9.37
N ASN A 72 21.08 24.58 9.60
CA ASN A 72 20.46 25.68 10.33
C ASN A 72 21.06 25.88 11.73
N LYS A 73 21.36 24.78 12.45
CA LYS A 73 22.03 24.86 13.76
C LYS A 73 23.44 25.43 13.64
N LYS A 74 24.20 25.01 12.63
CA LYS A 74 25.56 25.53 12.36
C LYS A 74 25.50 27.01 11.98
N ASP A 75 24.55 27.42 11.14
CA ASP A 75 24.34 28.82 10.77
C ASP A 75 23.98 29.70 11.98
N GLN A 76 23.16 29.19 12.91
CA GLN A 76 22.87 29.89 14.17
C GLN A 76 24.12 30.06 15.03
N GLN A 77 24.98 29.03 15.13
CA GLN A 77 26.25 29.13 15.85
C GLN A 77 27.19 30.15 15.21
N ILE A 78 27.26 30.19 13.89
CA ILE A 78 28.06 31.18 13.15
C ILE A 78 27.55 32.60 13.45
N LYS A 79 26.24 32.81 13.42
CA LYS A 79 25.63 34.12 13.77
C LYS A 79 25.97 34.54 15.20
N GLN A 80 25.87 33.64 16.17
CA GLN A 80 26.25 33.92 17.56
C GLN A 80 27.73 34.32 17.68
N ILE A 81 28.63 33.60 17.01
CA ILE A 81 30.06 33.95 17.02
C ILE A 81 30.29 35.32 16.37
N GLN A 82 29.60 35.63 15.26
CA GLN A 82 29.68 36.94 14.62
C GLN A 82 29.22 38.06 15.55
N GLU A 83 28.11 37.87 16.27
CA GLU A 83 27.56 38.82 17.24
C GLU A 83 28.54 39.04 18.40
N CYS A 84 29.04 37.96 19.01
CA CYS A 84 30.06 38.07 20.07
C CYS A 84 31.36 38.74 19.58
N VAL A 85 31.80 38.51 18.34
CA VAL A 85 32.97 39.19 17.77
C VAL A 85 32.67 40.66 17.46
N HIS A 86 31.45 41.02 17.07
CA HIS A 86 31.03 42.39 16.83
C HIS A 86 30.98 43.22 18.11
N ASP A 87 30.46 42.63 19.19
CA ASP A 87 30.40 43.27 20.51
C ASP A 87 31.81 43.53 21.08
N ASN A 88 32.75 42.61 20.88
CA ASN A 88 34.15 42.76 21.32
C ASN A 88 34.95 43.80 20.50
N ASN A 89 34.61 44.06 19.24
CA ASN A 89 35.24 45.12 18.45
C ASN A 89 34.64 46.51 18.70
N THR A 90 33.42 46.56 19.25
CA THR A 90 32.75 47.82 19.59
C THR A 90 33.19 48.36 20.96
N SER A 91 33.72 47.51 21.85
CA SER A 91 34.21 47.94 23.17
C SER A 91 35.59 48.64 23.15
N ASP A 92 36.34 48.60 22.05
CA ASP A 92 37.66 49.23 21.98
C ASP A 92 37.60 50.71 21.51
N ASN A 93 36.41 51.29 21.33
CA ASN A 93 36.26 52.70 20.92
C ASN A 93 35.09 53.43 21.60
N VAL A 94 34.90 53.36 22.94
CA VAL A 94 34.31 54.48 23.69
C VAL A 94 34.83 54.48 25.12
N THR A 95 35.82 55.33 25.36
CA THR A 95 36.12 55.86 26.69
C THR A 95 34.98 56.78 27.12
N GLU A 96 34.47 56.55 28.33
CA GLU A 96 33.65 57.46 29.15
C GLU A 96 32.29 57.90 28.58
N SER A 97 31.19 57.42 29.20
CA SER A 97 30.16 58.28 29.80
C SER A 97 28.86 57.52 30.07
N SER A 98 28.31 57.77 31.26
CA SER A 98 26.87 57.71 31.60
C SER A 98 26.21 56.36 31.87
N ILE A 99 26.20 56.06 33.18
CA ILE A 99 25.08 55.52 33.96
C ILE A 99 23.72 55.99 33.38
N CYS A 100 22.79 55.07 33.06
CA CYS A 100 21.35 55.33 33.21
C CYS A 100 20.50 54.04 33.08
N THR A 101 19.81 53.73 34.19
CA THR A 101 18.41 53.26 34.27
C THR A 101 17.81 52.47 33.10
N ASP A 102 17.44 51.19 33.33
CA ASP A 102 16.25 50.60 32.68
C ASP A 102 15.70 49.30 33.31
N MET A 103 15.98 49.00 34.59
CA MET A 103 15.42 47.81 35.27
C MET A 103 14.28 48.06 36.28
N SER A 104 13.73 49.28 36.40
CA SER A 104 12.82 49.59 37.51
C SER A 104 11.40 50.04 37.15
N LYS A 105 11.01 50.07 35.87
CA LYS A 105 9.66 50.56 35.49
C LYS A 105 8.60 49.48 35.29
N SER A 106 8.97 48.20 35.15
CA SER A 106 8.00 47.12 34.86
C SER A 106 7.35 46.49 36.11
N LEU A 107 7.88 46.71 37.32
CA LEU A 107 7.48 45.95 38.52
C LEU A 107 6.55 46.69 39.50
N ILE A 108 6.26 47.97 39.27
CA ILE A 108 5.56 48.82 40.27
C ILE A 108 4.11 49.16 39.87
N ALA A 109 3.68 48.89 38.64
CA ALA A 109 2.35 49.32 38.16
C ALA A 109 1.20 48.31 38.39
N GLU A 110 1.43 47.14 38.98
CA GLU A 110 0.42 46.04 38.99
C GLU A 110 -0.05 45.61 40.40
N LEU A 111 0.14 46.44 41.43
CA LEU A 111 -0.25 46.08 42.81
C LEU A 111 -1.35 46.95 43.43
N ILE A 112 -2.12 47.72 42.66
CA ILE A 112 -3.25 48.50 43.22
C ILE A 112 -4.45 48.53 42.26
N SER A 113 -5.31 47.51 42.30
CA SER A 113 -6.78 47.65 42.18
C SER A 113 -7.49 46.29 42.38
N PRO A 114 -8.47 46.18 43.31
CA PRO A 114 -9.25 44.97 43.54
C PRO A 114 -10.52 44.91 42.65
N GLU A 115 -11.02 43.69 42.44
CA GLU A 115 -12.33 43.30 41.86
C GLU A 115 -12.61 43.48 40.36
N THR A 116 -12.44 42.41 39.56
CA THR A 116 -13.51 41.71 38.78
C THR A 116 -12.92 40.60 37.88
N PRO A 117 -13.53 39.40 37.78
CA PRO A 117 -13.00 38.29 36.98
C PRO A 117 -13.24 38.49 35.46
N PRO A 118 -12.26 38.17 34.59
CA PRO A 118 -12.46 38.23 33.14
C PRO A 118 -13.39 37.10 32.64
N PRO A 119 -14.21 37.34 31.60
CA PRO A 119 -15.19 36.37 31.11
C PRO A 119 -14.50 35.09 30.60
N GLN A 120 -14.78 33.97 31.26
CA GLN A 120 -14.39 32.65 30.78
C GLN A 120 -15.37 32.25 29.66
N LEU A 121 -14.85 31.87 28.49
CA LEU A 121 -15.68 31.21 27.47
C LEU A 121 -16.44 30.06 28.14
N THR A 122 -17.76 30.03 27.97
CA THR A 122 -18.60 28.96 28.51
C THR A 122 -18.16 27.61 27.95
N GLU A 123 -18.27 26.58 28.78
CA GLU A 123 -17.87 25.19 28.52
C GLU A 123 -18.39 24.66 27.17
N GLU A 124 -19.56 25.12 26.75
CA GLU A 124 -20.18 24.81 25.45
C GLU A 124 -19.40 25.34 24.24
N GLN A 125 -18.72 26.48 24.37
CA GLN A 125 -17.88 27.07 23.32
C GLN A 125 -16.55 26.33 23.20
N LEU A 126 -16.03 25.77 24.30
CA LEU A 126 -14.87 24.89 24.33
C LEU A 126 -15.20 23.53 23.69
N VAL A 127 -16.32 22.92 24.04
CA VAL A 127 -16.79 21.65 23.46
C VAL A 127 -17.02 21.75 21.94
N LYS A 128 -17.51 22.90 21.45
CA LYS A 128 -17.65 23.13 20.00
C LYS A 128 -16.32 23.23 19.24
N ARG A 129 -15.27 23.81 19.84
CA ARG A 129 -13.93 23.83 19.22
C ARG A 129 -13.23 22.47 19.28
N LEU A 130 -13.51 21.68 20.32
CA LEU A 130 -12.94 20.34 20.53
C LEU A 130 -13.39 19.29 19.52
N ASN A 131 -14.61 19.44 18.98
CA ASN A 131 -15.15 18.47 18.01
C ASN A 131 -14.70 18.74 16.57
N THR A 132 -14.12 19.91 16.28
CA THR A 132 -13.69 20.30 14.91
C THR A 132 -12.21 20.08 14.65
N GLU A 133 -11.39 19.93 15.69
CA GLU A 133 -9.96 19.73 15.56
C GLU A 133 -9.57 18.55 16.46
N ASP A 134 -9.06 17.46 15.87
CA ASP A 134 -8.48 16.29 16.55
C ASP A 134 -7.24 16.68 17.40
N LYS A 135 -7.40 17.58 18.36
CA LYS A 135 -6.36 18.09 19.24
C LYS A 135 -6.76 17.77 20.66
N MET A 136 -6.02 16.83 21.26
CA MET A 136 -6.09 16.59 22.69
C MET A 136 -5.75 17.87 23.44
N ILE A 137 -6.67 18.34 24.28
CA ILE A 137 -6.35 19.28 25.35
C ILE A 137 -5.50 18.49 26.35
N ILE A 138 -4.23 18.86 26.46
CA ILE A 138 -3.36 18.32 27.51
C ILE A 138 -3.18 19.43 28.54
N ASP A 139 -3.60 19.16 29.77
CA ASP A 139 -3.40 20.08 30.89
C ASP A 139 -1.91 20.29 31.12
N SER A 140 -1.46 21.55 31.08
CA SER A 140 -0.06 21.92 31.22
C SER A 140 0.43 21.84 32.68
N ARG A 141 -0.47 21.62 33.64
CA ARG A 141 -0.18 21.56 35.08
C ARG A 141 -0.11 20.13 35.65
N ASP A 142 -0.43 19.09 34.87
CA ASP A 142 -0.50 17.71 35.36
C ASP A 142 0.91 17.08 35.54
N PRO A 143 1.31 16.73 36.79
CA PRO A 143 2.60 16.09 37.07
C PRO A 143 2.74 14.67 36.50
N ASN A 144 1.63 14.00 36.18
CA ASN A 144 1.62 12.64 35.61
C ASN A 144 1.49 12.64 34.09
N ARG A 145 1.65 13.80 33.44
CA ARG A 145 1.60 13.92 31.99
C ARG A 145 2.67 13.02 31.36
N PRO A 146 2.34 12.23 30.33
CA PRO A 146 3.34 11.43 29.64
C PRO A 146 4.38 12.36 28.99
N HIS A 147 5.60 12.34 29.52
CA HIS A 147 6.73 13.11 29.03
C HIS A 147 7.48 12.29 27.99
N PHE A 148 7.06 12.40 26.74
CA PHE A 148 7.83 11.86 25.62
C PHE A 148 8.96 12.84 25.27
N THR A 149 10.17 12.32 25.14
CA THR A 149 11.27 13.02 24.48
C THR A 149 10.95 13.20 22.99
N PHE A 150 11.53 14.21 22.36
CA PHE A 150 11.36 14.43 20.90
C PHE A 150 11.79 13.19 20.09
N GLN A 151 12.79 12.47 20.59
CA GLN A 151 13.27 11.23 19.98
C GLN A 151 12.25 10.09 20.10
N GLU A 152 11.62 9.91 21.26
CA GLU A 152 10.56 8.92 21.45
C GLU A 152 9.35 9.22 20.57
N LEU A 153 8.94 10.49 20.48
CA LEU A 153 7.84 10.87 19.60
C LEU A 153 8.17 10.57 18.13
N ARG A 154 9.40 10.84 17.69
CA ARG A 154 9.87 10.47 16.35
C ARG A 154 9.82 8.95 16.15
N ASN A 155 10.34 8.18 17.10
CA ASN A 155 10.34 6.71 17.04
C ASN A 155 8.92 6.16 16.95
N VAL A 156 7.99 6.64 17.80
CA VAL A 156 6.58 6.25 17.80
C VAL A 156 5.92 6.59 16.46
N LEU A 157 6.20 7.75 15.87
CA LEU A 157 5.67 8.13 14.57
C LEU A 157 6.21 7.23 13.44
N VAL A 158 7.50 6.89 13.47
CA VAL A 158 8.14 5.97 12.52
C VAL A 158 7.56 4.56 12.66
N GLU A 159 7.42 4.06 13.88
CA GLU A 159 6.81 2.75 14.16
C GLU A 159 5.34 2.71 13.73
N ARG A 160 4.55 3.73 14.06
CA ARG A 160 3.17 3.88 13.60
C ARG A 160 3.10 3.85 12.07
N ASN A 161 3.99 4.57 11.39
CA ASN A 161 4.02 4.58 9.92
C ASN A 161 4.38 3.20 9.36
N LYS A 162 5.38 2.53 9.93
CA LYS A 162 5.79 1.18 9.55
C LYS A 162 4.66 0.16 9.74
N LEU A 163 3.96 0.24 10.88
CA LEU A 163 2.82 -0.62 11.18
C LEU A 163 1.65 -0.33 10.24
N LYS A 164 1.38 0.94 9.93
CA LYS A 164 0.35 1.34 8.96
C LYS A 164 0.66 0.78 7.57
N SER A 165 1.93 0.81 7.13
CA SER A 165 2.34 0.19 5.88
C SER A 165 2.12 -1.32 5.88
N ARG A 166 2.52 -2.01 6.95
CA ARG A 166 2.34 -3.46 7.09
C ARG A 166 0.86 -3.86 7.16
N LEU A 167 0.03 -3.04 7.82
CA LEU A 167 -1.42 -3.24 7.87
C LEU A 167 -2.02 -3.18 6.47
N ILE A 168 -1.66 -2.16 5.68
CA ILE A 168 -2.13 -2.04 4.29
C ILE A 168 -1.70 -3.25 3.46
N GLU A 169 -0.45 -3.72 3.60
CA GLU A 169 0.05 -4.90 2.89
C GLU A 169 -0.76 -6.16 3.24
N VAL A 170 -0.98 -6.43 4.53
CA VAL A 170 -1.75 -7.58 4.99
C VAL A 170 -3.22 -7.47 4.57
N GLU A 171 -3.83 -6.28 4.65
CA GLU A 171 -5.19 -6.04 4.17
C GLU A 171 -5.29 -6.27 2.66
N GLU A 172 -4.30 -5.86 1.88
CA GLU A 172 -4.23 -6.14 0.44
C GLU A 172 -4.09 -7.64 0.17
N GLU A 173 -3.20 -8.37 0.86
CA GLU A 173 -3.08 -9.83 0.74
C GLU A 173 -4.40 -10.52 1.06
N LEU A 174 -5.02 -10.18 2.20
CA LEU A 174 -6.32 -10.71 2.59
C LEU A 174 -7.41 -10.35 1.56
N SER A 175 -7.35 -9.18 0.92
CA SER A 175 -8.28 -8.80 -0.15
C SER A 175 -8.12 -9.67 -1.40
N VAL A 176 -6.89 -10.09 -1.71
CA VAL A 176 -6.61 -11.03 -2.81
C VAL A 176 -7.21 -12.40 -2.48
N TYR A 177 -7.01 -12.92 -1.28
CA TYR A 177 -7.59 -14.21 -0.86
C TYR A 177 -9.12 -14.16 -0.76
N LYS A 178 -9.70 -13.07 -0.26
CA LYS A 178 -11.16 -12.87 -0.23
C LYS A 178 -11.76 -12.78 -1.64
N ARG A 179 -11.09 -12.10 -2.57
CA ARG A 179 -11.52 -12.02 -3.97
C ARG A 179 -11.33 -13.34 -4.71
N ALA A 180 -10.33 -14.12 -4.32
CA ALA A 180 -10.09 -15.48 -4.78
C ALA A 180 -10.94 -16.53 -4.03
N GLY A 181 -12.03 -16.12 -3.37
CA GLY A 181 -12.82 -16.94 -2.46
C GLY A 181 -13.07 -18.37 -2.97
N ASP A 182 -12.89 -19.33 -2.04
CA ASP A 182 -13.37 -20.71 -2.11
C ASP A 182 -12.85 -21.67 -3.18
N GLU A 183 -11.82 -21.33 -3.94
CA GLU A 183 -11.11 -22.33 -4.72
C GLU A 183 -9.82 -22.70 -3.98
N GLY A 184 -9.86 -23.83 -3.26
CA GLY A 184 -8.64 -24.57 -2.94
C GLY A 184 -7.77 -24.74 -4.21
N PRO A 185 -6.48 -25.10 -4.10
CA PRO A 185 -5.65 -25.37 -5.28
C PRO A 185 -6.48 -26.22 -6.24
N PRO A 186 -6.68 -25.81 -7.51
CA PRO A 186 -7.73 -26.36 -8.35
C PRO A 186 -7.65 -27.86 -8.28
N VAL A 187 -8.62 -28.48 -7.58
CA VAL A 187 -8.74 -29.93 -7.58
C VAL A 187 -9.12 -30.19 -9.01
N GLN A 188 -8.10 -30.59 -9.78
CA GLN A 188 -8.21 -31.03 -11.15
C GLN A 188 -9.50 -31.84 -11.21
N GLY A 189 -10.46 -31.34 -12.00
CA GLY A 189 -11.83 -31.88 -12.05
C GLY A 189 -11.83 -33.39 -12.18
N PRO A 190 -12.96 -34.09 -11.92
CA PRO A 190 -13.02 -35.54 -11.74
C PRO A 190 -11.99 -36.24 -12.62
N ILE A 191 -10.94 -36.82 -12.02
CA ILE A 191 -9.72 -37.29 -12.69
C ILE A 191 -10.11 -37.76 -14.08
N ASN A 192 -9.60 -37.10 -15.13
CA ASN A 192 -9.89 -37.47 -16.51
C ASN A 192 -9.80 -38.98 -16.61
N ARG A 193 -10.94 -39.65 -16.83
CA ARG A 193 -10.99 -41.10 -16.90
C ARG A 193 -9.98 -41.49 -17.96
N GLU A 194 -8.97 -42.27 -17.57
CA GLU A 194 -7.90 -42.62 -18.50
C GLU A 194 -8.55 -43.19 -19.77
N PRO A 195 -8.08 -42.78 -20.97
CA PRO A 195 -8.63 -43.32 -22.21
C PRO A 195 -8.56 -44.86 -22.14
N ASP A 196 -9.63 -45.53 -22.56
CA ASP A 196 -9.80 -46.98 -22.42
C ASP A 196 -8.62 -47.79 -23.00
N ASP A 197 -7.87 -47.19 -23.92
CA ASP A 197 -6.63 -47.69 -24.51
C ASP A 197 -5.51 -48.01 -23.51
N LYS A 198 -5.52 -47.40 -22.31
CA LYS A 198 -4.59 -47.70 -21.21
C LYS A 198 -5.08 -48.83 -20.31
N LEU A 199 -6.40 -48.96 -20.13
CA LEU A 199 -7.01 -49.95 -19.25
C LEU A 199 -7.11 -51.33 -19.92
N TYR A 200 -7.28 -51.35 -21.25
CA TYR A 200 -7.38 -52.57 -22.05
C TYR A 200 -6.39 -52.53 -23.23
N PRO A 201 -5.09 -52.78 -23.01
CA PRO A 201 -4.08 -52.78 -24.08
C PRO A 201 -4.39 -53.77 -25.21
N ASN A 202 -5.21 -54.79 -24.93
CA ASN A 202 -5.58 -55.85 -25.88
C ASN A 202 -6.86 -55.57 -26.70
N SER A 203 -7.61 -54.50 -26.39
CA SER A 203 -8.86 -54.16 -27.11
C SER A 203 -8.70 -53.07 -28.16
N ARG A 204 -7.46 -52.64 -28.46
CA ARG A 204 -7.22 -51.65 -29.52
C ARG A 204 -7.79 -52.18 -30.84
N PRO A 205 -8.69 -51.45 -31.51
CA PRO A 205 -9.11 -51.84 -32.84
C PRO A 205 -7.88 -51.80 -33.74
N ASN A 206 -7.65 -52.87 -34.52
CA ASN A 206 -6.52 -53.02 -35.45
C ASN A 206 -6.61 -52.00 -36.62
N LEU A 207 -6.52 -50.71 -36.31
CA LEU A 207 -6.55 -49.60 -37.25
C LEU A 207 -5.37 -48.68 -36.98
N GLY A 208 -4.56 -48.47 -38.02
CA GLY A 208 -3.41 -47.55 -38.01
C GLY A 208 -2.04 -48.26 -37.90
N VAL A 209 -1.18 -47.97 -38.89
CA VAL A 209 0.24 -48.35 -39.12
C VAL A 209 0.64 -49.83 -38.97
N LYS A 210 0.15 -50.57 -37.98
CA LYS A 210 0.44 -52.00 -37.80
C LYS A 210 0.01 -52.83 -39.01
N LYS A 211 -1.20 -52.61 -39.54
CA LYS A 211 -1.67 -53.25 -40.79
C LYS A 211 -0.87 -52.81 -42.02
N PHE A 212 -0.38 -51.57 -42.02
CA PHE A 212 0.47 -51.07 -43.09
C PHE A 212 1.80 -51.84 -43.10
N PHE A 213 2.44 -52.00 -41.95
CA PHE A 213 3.68 -52.78 -41.82
C PHE A 213 3.47 -54.29 -41.99
N GLU A 214 2.38 -54.88 -41.51
CA GLU A 214 2.04 -56.28 -41.80
C GLU A 214 1.82 -56.51 -43.30
N SER A 215 1.14 -55.59 -43.99
CA SER A 215 0.96 -55.67 -45.45
C SER A 215 2.27 -55.45 -46.21
N LEU A 216 3.15 -54.59 -45.70
CA LEU A 216 4.45 -54.32 -46.29
C LEU A 216 5.39 -55.53 -46.12
N LEU A 217 5.46 -56.10 -44.91
CA LEU A 217 6.27 -57.27 -44.58
C LEU A 217 5.79 -58.53 -45.29
N SER A 218 4.47 -58.75 -45.42
CA SER A 218 3.93 -59.86 -46.19
C SER A 218 4.21 -59.76 -47.70
N LYS A 219 4.36 -58.55 -48.24
CA LYS A 219 4.79 -58.32 -49.62
C LYS A 219 6.29 -58.51 -49.84
N LEU A 220 7.10 -58.30 -48.80
CA LEU A 220 8.56 -58.53 -48.82
C LEU A 220 8.93 -60.01 -48.58
N SER A 221 8.01 -60.79 -48.02
CA SER A 221 8.20 -62.22 -47.71
C SER A 221 7.79 -63.16 -48.86
N ARG A 222 7.59 -62.64 -50.08
CA ARG A 222 7.20 -63.42 -51.26
C ARG A 222 8.24 -63.34 -52.36
#